data_AF-A0A7C0WRL3-F1
#
_entry.id   AF-A0A7C0WRL3-F1
#
_cell.length_a   1.000
_cell.length_b   1.000
_cell.length_c   1.000
_cell.angle_alpha   90.00
_cell.angle_beta   90.00
_cell.angle_gamma   90.00
#
_symmetry.space_group_name_H-M   'P 1'
#
loop_
_entity.id
_entity.type
_entity.pdbx_description
1 polymer ?
#
loop_
_entity_poly.entity_id
_entity_poly.type
_entity_poly.pdbx_seq_one_letter_code
_entity_poly.pdbx_strand_id
1 'polypeptide(L)'
;RQVIPESLEMAFSFLAGETAIAGAGLEIEVVPLKARCRDCGAEIREGEFIFICPACGGFDLDILSGKELFIDYIEGEKGRQVSGKQ
;
A
#
# COMPACT_ATOMS: atom_id res chain seq x y z
N ARG A 1 -4.85 2.73 -9.08
CA ARG A 1 -3.80 3.77 -9.09
C ARG A 1 -2.52 3.04 -8.71
N GLN A 2 -1.50 3.02 -9.57
CA GLN A 2 -0.24 2.34 -9.25
C GLN A 2 0.68 3.32 -8.52
N VAL A 3 1.36 2.85 -7.47
CA VAL A 3 2.29 3.64 -6.65
C VAL A 3 3.65 2.96 -6.69
N ILE A 4 4.71 3.76 -6.70
CA ILE A 4 6.09 3.31 -6.57
C ILE A 4 6.49 3.60 -5.12
N PRO A 5 6.75 2.58 -4.27
CA PRO A 5 7.02 2.78 -2.84
C PRO A 5 8.08 3.82 -2.55
N GLU A 6 9.18 3.80 -3.29
CA GLU A 6 10.31 4.73 -3.14
C GLU A 6 9.91 6.19 -3.40
N SER A 7 8.97 6.40 -4.31
CA SER A 7 8.43 7.75 -4.57
C SER A 7 7.56 8.23 -3.40
N LEU A 8 6.84 7.32 -2.74
CA LEU A 8 6.01 7.64 -1.58
C LEU A 8 6.89 7.95 -0.36
N GLU A 9 7.94 7.16 -0.12
CA GLU A 9 8.94 7.40 0.94
C GLU A 9 9.61 8.75 0.78
N MET A 10 10.09 9.07 -0.43
CA MET A 10 10.71 10.36 -0.72
C MET A 10 9.74 11.52 -0.49
N ALA A 11 8.51 11.42 -1.01
CA ALA A 11 7.51 12.45 -0.84
C ALA A 11 7.14 12.65 0.64
N PHE A 12 6.99 11.56 1.40
CA PHE A 12 6.70 11.62 2.83
C PHE A 12 7.84 12.28 3.60
N SER A 13 9.09 11.86 3.39
CA SER A 13 10.25 12.44 4.07
C SER A 13 10.39 13.93 3.78
N PHE A 14 10.16 14.36 2.54
CA PHE A 14 10.22 15.76 2.16
C PHE A 14 9.11 16.59 2.82
N LEU A 15 7.87 16.12 2.76
CA LEU A 15 6.71 16.83 3.31
C LEU A 15 6.71 16.84 4.85
N ALA A 16 7.19 15.78 5.49
CA ALA A 16 7.22 15.67 6.94
C ALA A 16 8.25 16.62 7.58
N GLY A 17 9.38 16.87 6.90
CA GLY A 17 10.53 17.61 7.44
C GLY A 17 10.21 19.03 7.94
N GLU A 18 9.20 19.68 7.39
CA GLU A 18 8.79 21.05 7.76
C GLU A 18 7.51 21.08 8.61
N THR A 19 7.15 19.97 9.27
CA THR A 19 5.90 19.83 10.04
C THR A 19 6.17 19.34 11.46
N ALA A 20 5.10 19.21 12.25
CA ALA A 20 5.16 18.67 13.62
C ALA A 20 5.58 17.20 13.69
N ILE A 21 5.62 16.48 12.56
CA ILE A 21 6.03 15.08 12.46
C ILE A 21 7.43 14.93 11.85
N ALA A 22 8.24 15.98 11.86
CA ALA A 22 9.62 15.89 11.40
C ALA A 22 10.36 14.73 12.11
N GLY A 23 10.95 13.82 11.31
CA GLY A 23 11.61 12.62 11.81
C GLY A 23 10.70 11.41 12.04
N ALA A 24 9.40 11.50 11.73
CA ALA A 24 8.53 10.32 11.72
C ALA A 24 8.99 9.30 10.66
N GLY A 25 8.87 8.02 10.98
CA GLY A 25 9.10 6.93 10.04
C GLY A 25 7.87 6.64 9.18
N LEU A 26 8.09 6.17 7.95
CA LEU A 26 7.06 5.57 7.11
C LEU A 26 7.46 4.11 6.86
N GLU A 27 6.58 3.19 7.22
CA GLU A 27 6.70 1.77 6.90
C GLU A 27 5.66 1.40 5.84
N ILE A 28 6.09 0.76 4.75
CA ILE A 28 5.22 0.37 3.64
C ILE A 28 5.18 -1.15 3.56
N GLU A 29 4.00 -1.73 3.78
CA GLU A 29 3.72 -3.12 3.46
C GLU A 29 3.24 -3.23 2.01
N VAL A 30 3.99 -3.96 1.18
CA VAL A 30 3.61 -4.22 -0.21
C VAL A 30 2.75 -5.49 -0.26
N VAL A 31 1.49 -5.32 -0.65
CA VAL A 31 0.56 -6.44 -0.82
C VAL A 31 0.72 -7.04 -2.22
N PRO A 32 1.08 -8.34 -2.35
CA PRO A 32 1.25 -8.97 -3.65
C PRO A 32 -0.04 -9.01 -4.47
N LEU A 33 0.10 -8.90 -5.79
CA LEU A 33 -1.01 -9.11 -6.72
C LEU A 33 -1.50 -10.56 -6.63
N LYS A 34 -2.80 -10.72 -6.42
CA LYS A 34 -3.49 -12.01 -6.56
C LYS A 34 -4.73 -11.83 -7.40
N ALA A 35 -5.05 -12.84 -8.19
CA ALA A 35 -6.26 -12.87 -8.99
C ALA A 35 -6.89 -14.25 -9.00
N ARG A 36 -8.14 -14.33 -9.42
CA ARG A 36 -8.88 -15.56 -9.65
C ARG A 36 -9.51 -15.54 -11.03
N CYS A 37 -9.29 -16.59 -11.81
CA CYS A 37 -10.00 -16.76 -13.07
C CYS A 37 -11.48 -17.08 -12.81
N ARG A 38 -12.39 -16.31 -13.41
CA ARG A 38 -13.84 -16.56 -13.29
C ARG A 38 -14.30 -17.75 -14.12
N ASP A 39 -13.55 -18.12 -15.16
CA ASP A 39 -13.89 -19.26 -16.04
C ASP A 39 -13.59 -20.62 -15.39
N CYS A 40 -12.43 -20.76 -14.72
CA CYS A 40 -11.98 -22.05 -14.17
C CYS A 40 -11.73 -22.06 -12.65
N GLY A 41 -11.77 -20.91 -11.99
CA GLY A 41 -11.56 -20.77 -10.54
C GLY A 41 -10.10 -20.78 -10.08
N ALA A 42 -9.12 -20.94 -10.99
CA ALA A 42 -7.70 -20.95 -10.63
C ALA A 42 -7.24 -19.63 -10.02
N GLU A 43 -6.47 -19.68 -8.94
CA GLU A 43 -5.80 -18.52 -8.36
C GLU A 43 -4.45 -18.29 -9.02
N ILE A 44 -4.17 -17.03 -9.34
CA ILE A 44 -2.97 -16.58 -10.05
C ILE A 44 -2.21 -15.65 -9.10
N ARG A 45 -0.90 -15.87 -8.97
CA ARG A 45 -0.02 -15.07 -8.12
C ARG A 45 0.87 -14.15 -8.94
N GLU A 46 1.45 -13.18 -8.26
CA GLU A 46 2.47 -12.30 -8.82
C GLU A 46 3.60 -13.08 -9.52
N GLY A 47 4.00 -12.64 -10.71
CA GLY A 47 4.97 -13.32 -11.58
C GLY A 47 4.33 -14.25 -12.63
N GLU A 48 3.12 -14.75 -12.39
CA GLU A 48 2.36 -15.59 -13.35
C GLU A 48 1.30 -14.78 -14.12
N PHE A 49 1.22 -13.47 -13.85
CA PHE A 49 0.22 -12.59 -14.40
C PHE A 49 0.56 -12.16 -15.83
N ILE A 50 0.41 -13.09 -16.76
CA ILE A 50 0.05 -12.79 -18.14
C ILE A 50 -1.43 -12.40 -18.12
N PHE A 51 -1.91 -11.52 -18.99
CA PHE A 51 -3.34 -11.11 -19.04
C PHE A 51 -4.32 -12.26 -19.41
N ILE A 52 -3.90 -13.51 -19.20
CA ILE A 52 -4.46 -14.79 -19.60
C ILE A 52 -4.26 -15.75 -18.43
N CYS A 53 -5.30 -16.49 -18.07
CA CYS A 53 -5.22 -17.56 -17.08
C CYS A 53 -4.25 -18.67 -17.57
N PRO A 54 -3.19 -19.00 -16.83
CA PRO A 54 -2.24 -20.04 -17.24
C PRO A 54 -2.85 -21.45 -17.21
N ALA A 55 -3.96 -21.66 -16.48
CA ALA A 55 -4.59 -22.96 -16.34
C ALA A 55 -5.57 -23.29 -17.49
N CYS A 56 -6.35 -22.30 -17.97
CA CYS A 56 -7.39 -22.54 -18.97
C CYS A 56 -7.31 -21.65 -20.21
N GLY A 57 -6.45 -20.62 -20.24
CA GLY A 57 -6.37 -19.66 -21.33
C GLY A 57 -7.47 -18.58 -21.32
N GLY A 58 -8.34 -18.56 -20.30
CA GLY A 58 -9.40 -17.57 -20.13
C GLY A 58 -8.86 -16.16 -19.84
N PHE A 59 -9.65 -15.13 -20.14
CA PHE A 59 -9.29 -13.73 -19.95
C PHE A 59 -10.07 -13.05 -18.81
N ASP A 60 -11.12 -13.71 -18.30
CA ASP A 60 -11.94 -13.15 -17.24
C ASP A 60 -11.26 -13.38 -15.88
N LEU A 61 -10.46 -12.40 -15.46
CA LEU A 61 -9.67 -12.42 -14.23
C LEU A 61 -10.21 -11.41 -13.21
N ASP A 62 -10.55 -11.89 -12.03
CA ASP A 62 -10.93 -11.07 -10.88
C ASP A 62 -9.72 -10.78 -9.99
N ILE A 63 -9.39 -9.51 -9.77
CA ILE A 63 -8.26 -9.16 -8.90
C ILE A 63 -8.70 -9.21 -7.44
N LEU A 64 -8.03 -10.04 -6.64
CA LEU A 64 -8.33 -10.28 -5.23
C LEU A 64 -7.51 -9.38 -4.28
N SER A 65 -6.26 -9.06 -4.63
CA SER A 65 -5.37 -8.19 -3.85
C SER A 65 -4.32 -7.52 -4.74
N GLY A 66 -3.54 -6.58 -4.22
CA GLY A 66 -2.51 -5.81 -4.94
C GLY A 66 -3.03 -4.46 -5.46
N LYS A 67 -4.13 -3.96 -4.90
CA LYS A 67 -4.75 -2.66 -5.21
C LYS A 67 -4.88 -1.76 -3.99
N GLU A 68 -4.30 -2.18 -2.87
CA GLU A 68 -4.36 -1.54 -1.58
C GLU A 68 -3.54 -0.25 -1.58
N LEU A 69 -4.15 0.82 -1.07
CA LEU A 69 -3.48 2.09 -0.81
C LEU A 69 -4.27 2.80 0.29
N PHE A 70 -3.98 2.44 1.53
CA PHE A 70 -4.59 3.01 2.72
C PHE A 70 -3.59 3.01 3.87
N ILE A 71 -3.91 3.74 4.93
CA ILE A 71 -3.13 3.71 6.16
C ILE A 71 -3.70 2.61 7.05
N ASP A 72 -2.87 1.66 7.43
CA ASP A 72 -3.28 0.56 8.33
C ASP A 72 -3.15 0.97 9.80
N TYR A 73 -2.03 1.62 10.16
CA TYR A 73 -1.74 2.03 11.53
C TYR A 73 -0.99 3.36 11.59
N ILE A 74 -1.22 4.13 12.66
CA ILE A 74 -0.50 5.37 12.98
C ILE A 74 -0.22 5.38 14.48
N GLU A 75 1.01 5.73 14.85
CA GLU A 75 1.43 5.94 16.22
C GLU A 75 2.01 7.34 16.42
N GLY A 76 1.81 7.92 17.60
CA GLY A 76 2.38 9.21 17.96
C GLY A 76 2.13 9.60 19.41
N GLU A 77 2.95 10.51 19.93
CA GLU A 77 2.82 11.05 21.28
C GLU A 77 1.85 12.23 21.32
N LYS A 78 1.12 12.39 22.44
CA LYS A 78 0.30 13.59 22.67
C LYS A 78 1.19 14.75 23.10
N GLY A 79 1.11 15.88 22.39
CA GLY A 79 1.86 17.09 22.74
C GLY A 79 1.61 17.55 24.19
N ARG A 80 2.68 17.98 24.87
CA ARG A 80 2.62 18.50 26.25
C ARG A 80 1.89 19.86 26.26
N GLN A 81 0.72 19.91 26.88
CA GLN A 81 0.05 21.19 27.16
C GLN A 81 0.88 21.96 28.20
N VAL A 82 1.57 23.03 27.78
CA VAL A 82 2.18 23.97 28.72
C VAL A 82 1.05 24.84 29.26
N SER A 83 0.48 24.46 30.39
CA SER A 83 -0.42 25.32 31.17
C SER A 83 0.38 26.51 31.68
N GLY A 84 0.39 27.62 30.94
CA GLY A 84 0.85 28.90 31.46
C GLY A 84 0.04 29.27 32.69
N LYS A 85 0.69 29.28 33.86
CA LYS A 85 0.23 30.07 34.99
C LYS A 85 0.95 31.41 34.93
N GLN A 86 0.12 32.44 34.90
CA GLN A 86 0.41 33.86 34.95
C GLN A 86 1.11 34.23 36.27
#